data_AF-A0A970GTX2-F1
#
_entry.id   AF-A0A970GTX2-F1
#
_cell.length_a   1.000
_cell.length_b   1.000
_cell.length_c   1.000
_cell.angle_alpha   90.00
_cell.angle_beta   90.00
_cell.angle_gamma   90.00
#
_symmetry.space_group_name_H-M   'P 1'
#
loop_
_entity.id
_entity.type
_entity.pdbx_description
1 polymer ?
#
loop_
_entity_poly.entity_id
_entity_poly.type
_entity_poly.pdbx_seq_one_letter_code
_entity_poly.pdbx_strand_id
1 'polypeptide(L)'
;MTQRNDRYQLSFISDAALKKHTLETVGQFRTSMTLKEFRKNIVDPIKLTFDAHVYKRSIDDVIETEIVRQFNKTNENLIGYSRVRCVHNSPMTNC
;
A
#
# COMPACT_ATOMS: atom_id res chain seq x y z
N MET A 1 -19.46 18.27 -22.95
CA MET A 1 -18.03 18.22 -23.32
C MET A 1 -17.24 18.15 -22.03
N THR A 2 -16.64 17.01 -21.71
CA THR A 2 -15.91 16.82 -20.45
C THR A 2 -14.62 17.63 -20.53
N GLN A 3 -14.50 18.68 -19.72
CA GLN A 3 -13.26 19.46 -19.62
C GLN A 3 -12.13 18.50 -19.19
N ARG A 4 -11.19 18.25 -20.10
CA ARG A 4 -9.94 17.56 -19.77
C ARG A 4 -9.11 18.50 -18.90
N ASN A 5 -8.44 17.96 -17.89
CA ASN A 5 -7.54 18.80 -17.11
C ASN A 5 -6.37 19.31 -17.98
N ASP A 6 -5.88 20.52 -17.69
CA ASP A 6 -4.92 21.20 -18.56
C ASP A 6 -3.51 20.58 -18.48
N ARG A 7 -3.17 19.98 -17.33
CA ARG A 7 -1.79 19.57 -17.04
C ARG A 7 -1.48 18.11 -17.36
N TYR A 8 -2.41 17.19 -17.06
CA TYR A 8 -2.24 15.74 -17.26
C TYR A 8 -3.17 15.16 -18.33
N GLN A 9 -4.03 15.99 -18.95
CA GLN A 9 -5.00 15.63 -19.97
C GLN A 9 -5.96 14.50 -19.57
N LEU A 10 -6.24 14.35 -18.26
CA LEU A 10 -7.16 13.32 -17.76
C LEU A 10 -8.60 13.82 -17.84
N SER A 11 -9.51 12.97 -18.33
CA SER A 11 -10.94 13.27 -18.49
C SER A 11 -11.80 12.89 -17.27
N PHE A 12 -11.26 12.13 -16.33
CA PHE A 12 -12.00 11.52 -15.21
C PHE A 12 -11.66 12.12 -13.83
N ILE A 13 -10.60 12.95 -13.74
CA ILE A 13 -10.17 13.59 -12.50
C ILE A 13 -9.55 14.96 -12.78
N SER A 14 -9.88 15.97 -11.98
CA SER A 14 -9.27 17.30 -12.09
C SER A 14 -7.85 17.31 -11.50
N ASP A 15 -7.01 18.24 -11.95
CA ASP A 15 -5.64 18.40 -11.43
C ASP A 15 -5.61 18.64 -9.92
N ALA A 16 -6.57 19.42 -9.41
CA ALA A 16 -6.70 19.70 -7.98
C ALA A 16 -7.08 18.43 -7.18
N ALA A 17 -8.04 17.64 -7.69
CA ALA A 17 -8.44 16.40 -7.05
C ALA A 17 -7.32 15.36 -7.09
N LEU A 18 -6.59 15.25 -8.21
CA LEU A 18 -5.42 14.39 -8.33
C LEU A 18 -4.34 14.80 -7.33
N LYS A 19 -3.97 16.08 -7.27
CA LYS A 19 -2.97 16.59 -6.32
C LYS A 19 -3.36 16.31 -4.87
N LYS A 20 -4.61 16.59 -4.50
CA LYS A 20 -5.13 16.31 -3.15
C LYS A 20 -5.04 14.81 -2.83
N HIS A 21 -5.51 13.98 -3.74
CA HIS A 21 -5.49 12.53 -3.57
C HIS A 21 -4.06 11.96 -3.45
N THR A 22 -3.12 12.46 -4.25
CA THR A 22 -1.70 12.09 -4.15
C THR A 22 -1.12 12.47 -2.78
N LEU A 23 -1.38 13.70 -2.30
CA LEU A 23 -0.90 14.16 -1.00
C LEU A 23 -1.47 13.31 0.15
N GLU A 24 -2.77 13.01 0.11
CA GLU A 24 -3.43 12.16 1.10
C GLU A 24 -2.88 10.73 1.10
N THR A 25 -2.55 10.19 -0.08
CA THR A 25 -1.99 8.84 -0.21
C THR A 25 -0.56 8.79 0.31
N VAL A 26 0.27 9.78 -0.02
CA VAL A 26 1.65 9.89 0.49
C VAL A 26 1.66 10.10 2.01
N GLY A 27 0.73 10.88 2.55
CA GLY A 27 0.61 11.09 4.00
C GLY A 27 0.21 9.84 4.80
N GLN A 28 -0.42 8.86 4.13
CA GLN A 28 -0.80 7.58 4.74
C GLN A 28 0.27 6.50 4.60
N PHE A 29 1.35 6.78 3.85
CA PHE A 29 2.46 5.86 3.69
C PHE A 29 3.07 5.60 5.07
N ARG A 30 3.07 4.34 5.48
CA ARG A 30 3.73 3.97 6.74
C ARG A 30 5.24 4.11 6.52
N THR A 31 6.00 4.38 7.57
CA THR A 31 7.49 4.35 7.55
C THR A 31 8.08 3.57 8.73
N SER A 32 7.24 3.14 9.66
CA SER A 32 7.63 2.39 10.85
C SER A 32 6.55 1.38 11.25
N MET A 33 6.94 0.39 12.05
CA MET A 33 6.06 -0.66 12.55
C MET A 33 6.41 -0.98 13.99
N THR A 34 5.39 -1.09 14.84
CA THR A 34 5.58 -1.53 16.23
C THR A 34 5.62 -3.06 16.32
N LEU A 35 6.25 -3.60 17.38
CA LEU A 35 6.28 -5.05 17.61
C LEU A 35 4.89 -5.68 17.71
N LYS A 36 3.91 -4.92 18.23
CA LYS A 36 2.51 -5.37 18.31
C LYS A 36 1.88 -5.54 16.93
N GLU A 37 2.17 -4.63 16.00
CA GLU A 37 1.69 -4.70 14.62
C GLU A 37 2.37 -5.84 13.86
N PHE A 38 3.68 -6.01 14.05
CA PHE A 38 4.44 -7.11 13.45
C PHE A 38 3.85 -8.47 13.84
N ARG A 39 3.58 -8.70 15.14
CA ARG A 39 3.00 -9.95 15.63
C ARG A 39 1.54 -10.17 15.22
N LYS A 40 0.82 -9.14 14.78
CA LYS A 40 -0.57 -9.26 14.35
C LYS A 40 -0.67 -10.03 13.03
N ASN A 41 0.32 -9.87 12.17
CA ASN A 41 0.50 -10.73 11.00
C ASN A 41 1.20 -11.99 11.50
N ILE A 42 0.50 -13.12 11.52
CA ILE A 42 1.09 -14.40 11.96
C ILE A 42 2.30 -14.69 11.07
N VAL A 43 3.49 -14.66 11.66
CA VAL A 43 4.74 -15.05 11.01
C VAL A 43 5.02 -16.50 11.40
N ASP A 44 5.11 -17.37 10.41
CA ASP A 44 5.39 -18.78 10.63
C ASP A 44 6.86 -18.97 11.05
N PRO A 45 7.15 -19.50 12.26
CA PRO A 45 8.51 -19.80 12.69
C PRO A 45 9.24 -20.79 11.76
N ILE A 46 8.51 -21.70 11.11
CA ILE A 46 9.07 -22.65 10.13
C ILE A 46 9.60 -21.89 8.92
N LYS A 47 8.85 -20.92 8.40
CA LYS A 47 9.31 -20.04 7.32
C LYS A 47 10.59 -19.29 7.72
N LEU A 48 10.62 -18.70 8.92
CA LEU A 48 11.78 -17.92 9.38
C LEU A 48 13.04 -18.78 9.48
N THR A 49 12.93 -19.97 10.09
CA THR A 49 14.05 -20.89 10.23
C THR A 49 14.49 -21.47 8.89
N PHE A 50 13.55 -21.78 8.00
CA PHE A 50 13.84 -22.21 6.64
C PHE A 50 14.58 -21.12 5.84
N ASP A 51 14.07 -19.89 5.84
CA ASP A 51 14.68 -18.76 5.14
C ASP A 51 16.10 -18.49 5.70
N ALA A 52 16.28 -18.52 7.02
CA ALA A 52 17.60 -18.34 7.63
C ALA A 52 18.60 -19.43 7.19
N HIS A 53 18.17 -20.69 7.18
CA HIS A 53 19.02 -21.82 6.82
C HIS A 53 19.34 -21.87 5.32
N VAL A 54 18.34 -21.70 4.46
CA VAL A 54 18.47 -21.75 3.00
C VAL A 54 19.31 -20.59 2.47
N TYR A 55 19.05 -19.38 2.96
CA TYR A 55 19.78 -18.19 2.51
C TYR A 55 21.06 -17.91 3.30
N LYS A 56 21.39 -18.77 4.29
CA LYS A 56 22.56 -18.62 5.18
C LYS A 56 22.63 -17.23 5.82
N ARG A 57 21.49 -16.74 6.30
CA ARG A 57 21.35 -15.43 6.95
C ARG A 57 21.10 -15.59 8.43
N SER A 58 21.37 -14.54 9.20
CA SER A 58 20.98 -14.52 10.61
C SER A 58 19.45 -14.45 10.73
N ILE A 59 18.91 -14.88 11.88
CA ILE A 59 17.47 -14.75 12.16
C ILE A 59 17.06 -13.27 12.14
N ASP A 60 17.93 -12.37 12.61
CA ASP A 60 17.68 -10.93 12.62
C ASP A 60 17.51 -10.37 11.21
N ASP A 61 18.37 -10.77 10.26
CA ASP A 61 18.26 -10.34 8.85
C ASP A 61 16.94 -10.82 8.21
N VAL A 62 16.51 -12.03 8.56
CA VAL A 62 15.26 -12.61 8.05
C VAL A 62 14.05 -11.89 8.64
N ILE A 63 14.10 -11.54 9.93
CA ILE A 63 13.07 -10.73 10.59
C ILE A 63 12.98 -9.35 9.93
N GLU A 64 14.12 -8.69 9.68
CA GLU A 64 14.14 -7.38 9.01
C GLU A 64 13.54 -7.48 7.60
N THR A 65 13.91 -8.51 6.84
CA THR A 65 13.36 -8.76 5.51
C THR A 65 11.84 -8.98 5.55
N GLU A 66 11.34 -9.72 6.55
CA GLU A 66 9.92 -9.97 6.74
C GLU A 66 9.16 -8.70 7.16
N ILE A 67 9.76 -7.84 7.99
CA ILE A 67 9.21 -6.51 8.33
C ILE A 67 9.04 -5.67 7.06
N VAL A 68 10.08 -5.57 6.22
CA VAL A 68 10.03 -4.83 4.95
C VAL A 68 8.96 -5.41 4.01
N ARG A 69 8.83 -6.75 3.96
CA ARG A 69 7.80 -7.41 3.16
C ARG A 69 6.38 -7.03 3.61
N GLN A 70 6.11 -7.08 4.91
CA GLN A 70 4.80 -6.70 5.47
C GLN A 70 4.49 -5.21 5.27
N PHE A 71 5.51 -4.38 5.38
CA PHE A 71 5.44 -2.95 5.09
C PHE A 71 5.04 -2.67 3.64
N ASN A 72 5.76 -3.27 2.69
CA ASN A 72 5.47 -3.15 1.27
C ASN A 72 4.04 -3.60 0.96
N LYS A 73 3.60 -4.74 1.53
CA LYS A 73 2.24 -5.23 1.34
C LYS A 73 1.18 -4.26 1.85
N THR A 74 1.44 -3.62 3.00
CA THR A 74 0.54 -2.63 3.58
C THR A 74 0.43 -1.38 2.70
N ASN A 75 1.57 -0.90 2.20
CA ASN A 75 1.63 0.28 1.32
C ASN A 75 1.05 0.00 -0.07
N GLU A 76 1.29 -1.19 -0.62
CA GLU A 76 0.64 -1.66 -1.85
C GLU A 76 -0.88 -1.72 -1.69
N ASN A 77 -1.38 -2.24 -0.56
CA ASN A 77 -2.82 -2.26 -0.28
C ASN A 77 -3.39 -0.84 -0.17
N LEU A 78 -2.66 0.09 0.43
CA LEU A 78 -3.05 1.51 0.52
C LEU A 78 -3.19 2.15 -0.87
N ILE A 79 -2.21 1.94 -1.76
CA ILE A 79 -2.24 2.43 -3.15
C ILE A 79 -3.27 1.66 -4.01
N GLY A 80 -3.41 0.35 -3.80
CA GLY A 80 -4.32 -0.51 -4.55
C GLY A 80 -5.78 -0.23 -4.21
N TYR A 81 -6.08 0.06 -2.94
CA TYR A 81 -7.41 0.44 -2.48
C TYR A 81 -7.83 1.82 -3.03
N SER A 82 -6.88 2.73 -3.26
CA SER A 82 -7.16 4.01 -3.90
C SER A 82 -7.46 3.88 -5.40
N ARG A 83 -6.98 2.84 -6.08
CA ARG A 83 -7.34 2.54 -7.49
C ARG A 83 -8.83 2.17 -7.66
N VAL A 84 -9.47 1.59 -6.65
CA VAL A 84 -10.92 1.23 -6.67
C VAL A 84 -11.81 2.37 -6.16
N ARG A 85 -11.26 3.37 -5.44
CA ARG A 85 -12.03 4.53 -4.96
C ARG A 85 -12.19 5.63 -6.02
N CYS A 86 -11.43 5.59 -7.10
CA CYS A 86 -11.78 6.32 -8.31
C CYS A 86 -13.02 5.64 -8.92
N VAL A 87 -14.17 6.32 -8.88
CA VAL A 87 -15.49 5.92 -9.41
C VAL A 87 -16.38 5.09 -8.46
N HIS A 88 -16.78 5.65 -7.32
CA HIS A 88 -18.11 5.33 -6.77
C HIS A 88 -18.83 6.45 -5.99
N ASN A 89 -18.43 7.71 -6.15
CA ASN A 89 -19.29 8.84 -5.77
C ASN A 89 -20.05 9.41 -6.98
N SER A 90 -20.56 8.53 -7.83
CA SER A 90 -21.76 8.80 -8.64
C SER A 90 -22.95 8.19 -7.89
N PRO A 91 -24.11 8.87 -7.82
CA PRO A 91 -25.25 8.35 -7.08
C PRO A 91 -25.60 6.97 -7.61
N MET A 92 -25.74 6.02 -6.69
CA MET A 92 -26.30 4.67 -6.84
C MET A 92 -26.93 4.43 -8.22
N THR A 93 -26.15 3.89 -9.16
CA THR A 93 -26.72 3.00 -10.17
C THR A 93 -26.47 1.60 -9.66
N ASN A 94 -27.57 0.95 -9.29
CA ASN A 94 -27.65 -0.43 -8.84
C ASN A 94 -26.82 -1.36 -9.74
N CYS A 95 -26.36 -2.45 -9.13
CA CYS A 95 -25.82 -3.64 -9.77
C CYS A 95 -26.46 -3.98 -11.12
#